data_AF-A0A3D1GSR7-F1
#
_entry.id   AF-A0A3D1GSR7-F1
#
_cell.length_a   1.000
_cell.length_b   1.000
_cell.length_c   1.000
_cell.angle_alpha   90.00
_cell.angle_beta   90.00
_cell.angle_gamma   90.00
#
_symmetry.space_group_name_H-M   'P 1'
#
loop_
_entity.id
_entity.type
_entity.pdbx_description
1 polymer ?
#
loop_
_entity_poly.entity_id
_entity_poly.type
_entity_poly.pdbx_seq_one_letter_code
_entity_poly.pdbx_strand_id
1 'polypeptide(L)'
;MIPAVKICGISTFDSYQLCAGLGVDWVGFVFFPASPRHLSLVQARQLAEQADDQIDAQTRPRRVALCVDASDDELADIIDAARPHMLQLHGSETAER
;
A
#
# COMPACT_ATOMS: atom_id res chain seq x y z
N MET A 1 -16.70 -5.40 19.44
CA MET A 1 -16.21 -5.22 18.05
C MET A 1 -14.70 -5.21 18.12
N ILE A 2 -14.01 -5.99 17.29
CA ILE A 2 -12.54 -5.95 17.23
C ILE A 2 -12.18 -4.83 16.23
N PRO A 3 -11.31 -3.86 16.60
CA PRO A 3 -10.93 -2.77 15.71
C PRO A 3 -10.05 -3.28 14.57
N ALA A 4 -10.21 -2.72 13.37
CA ALA A 4 -9.30 -2.97 12.26
C ALA A 4 -7.96 -2.24 12.47
N VAL A 5 -6.87 -2.87 12.05
CA VAL A 5 -5.50 -2.36 12.21
C VAL A 5 -4.86 -2.12 10.84
N LYS A 6 -4.22 -0.95 10.69
CA LYS A 6 -3.39 -0.61 9.53
C LYS A 6 -1.95 -0.35 9.96
N ILE A 7 -1.00 -1.02 9.32
CA ILE A 7 0.44 -0.75 9.46
C ILE A 7 0.95 -0.02 8.21
N CYS A 8 1.42 1.22 8.35
CA CYS A 8 1.76 2.08 7.22
C CYS A 8 3.27 2.16 6.96
N GLY A 9 3.65 2.33 5.68
CA GLY A 9 5.04 2.48 5.25
C GLY A 9 5.79 1.15 5.17
N ILE A 10 5.08 0.09 4.78
CA ILE A 10 5.67 -1.21 4.48
C ILE A 10 6.46 -1.09 3.17
N SER A 11 7.74 -1.44 3.22
CA SER A 11 8.65 -1.35 2.07
C SER A 11 9.42 -2.63 1.77
N THR A 12 9.21 -3.69 2.56
CA THR A 12 9.85 -4.99 2.39
C THR A 12 8.83 -6.11 2.50
N PHE A 13 9.11 -7.23 1.82
CA PHE A 13 8.23 -8.39 1.84
C PHE A 13 8.20 -9.05 3.22
N ASP A 14 9.33 -9.10 3.92
CA ASP A 14 9.40 -9.66 5.28
C ASP A 14 8.46 -8.93 6.25
N SER A 15 8.40 -7.60 6.18
CA SER A 15 7.48 -6.81 7.02
C SER A 15 6.02 -7.01 6.61
N TYR A 16 5.75 -7.15 5.31
CA TYR A 16 4.42 -7.50 4.82
C TYR A 16 3.98 -8.86 5.35
N GLN A 17 4.82 -9.89 5.21
CA GLN A 17 4.56 -11.25 5.65
C GLN A 17 4.35 -11.31 7.17
N LEU A 18 5.14 -10.56 7.94
CA LEU A 18 4.93 -10.44 9.39
C LEU A 18 3.55 -9.85 9.71
N CYS A 19 3.11 -8.82 8.99
CA CYS A 19 1.78 -8.25 9.16
C CYS A 19 0.68 -9.28 8.88
N ALA A 20 0.83 -10.09 7.82
CA ALA A 20 -0.09 -11.17 7.51
C ALA A 20 -0.15 -12.23 8.64
N GLY A 21 1.00 -12.65 9.14
CA GLY A 21 1.08 -13.61 10.26
C GLY A 21 0.49 -13.11 11.57
N LEU A 22 0.43 -11.78 11.76
CA LEU A 22 -0.19 -11.14 12.93
C LEU A 22 -1.68 -10.82 12.74
N GLY A 23 -2.27 -11.10 11.57
CA GLY A 23 -3.67 -10.80 11.28
C GLY A 23 -3.96 -9.31 11.11
N VAL A 24 -2.99 -8.52 10.65
CA VAL A 24 -3.20 -7.10 10.32
C VAL A 24 -4.19 -6.99 9.15
N ASP A 25 -5.17 -6.09 9.24
CA ASP A 25 -6.18 -5.92 8.18
C ASP A 25 -5.66 -5.18 6.95
N TRP A 26 -4.77 -4.19 7.16
CA TRP A 26 -4.28 -3.31 6.10
C TRP A 26 -2.79 -2.99 6.20
N VAL A 27 -2.13 -2.90 5.05
CA VAL A 27 -0.76 -2.40 4.93
C VAL A 27 -0.70 -1.19 4.01
N GLY A 28 0.12 -0.20 4.35
CA GLY A 28 0.28 1.03 3.57
C GLY A 28 1.58 1.06 2.78
N PHE A 29 1.48 1.29 1.47
CA PHE A 29 2.60 1.62 0.59
C PHE A 29 2.63 3.14 0.38
N VAL A 30 3.80 3.76 0.49
CA VAL A 30 3.93 5.22 0.49
C VAL A 30 4.50 5.71 -0.84
N PHE A 31 3.75 6.55 -1.54
CA PHE A 31 4.11 7.20 -2.79
C PHE A 31 4.28 8.70 -2.55
N PHE A 32 5.37 9.06 -1.88
CA PHE A 32 5.76 10.44 -1.63
C PHE A 32 7.30 10.53 -1.52
N PRO A 33 8.00 11.08 -2.53
CA PRO A 33 9.47 11.02 -2.61
C PRO A 33 10.23 11.55 -1.39
N ALA A 34 9.68 12.51 -0.64
CA ALA A 34 10.33 13.03 0.56
C ALA A 34 10.20 12.11 1.80
N SER A 35 9.36 11.07 1.74
CA SER A 35 9.25 10.07 2.80
C SER A 35 10.40 9.06 2.70
N PRO A 36 11.09 8.72 3.81
CA PRO A 36 12.09 7.64 3.81
C PRO A 36 11.47 6.24 3.57
N ARG A 37 10.14 6.14 3.59
CA ARG A 37 9.37 4.92 3.33
C ARG A 37 8.79 4.90 1.91
N HIS A 38 9.22 5.83 1.05
CA HIS A 38 8.78 5.91 -0.33
C HIS A 38 9.12 4.62 -1.10
N LEU A 39 8.15 4.12 -1.85
CA LEU A 39 8.34 3.06 -2.82
C LEU A 39 8.33 3.59 -4.24
N SER A 40 9.30 3.15 -5.04
CA SER A 40 9.18 3.22 -6.49
C SER A 40 8.08 2.27 -6.99
N LEU A 41 7.56 2.53 -8.20
CA LEU A 41 6.57 1.66 -8.84
C LEU A 41 7.09 0.23 -9.03
N VAL A 42 8.39 0.07 -9.32
CA VAL A 42 9.02 -1.25 -9.49
C VAL A 42 8.99 -2.03 -8.17
N GLN A 43 9.38 -1.39 -7.05
CA GLN A 43 9.33 -2.04 -5.73
C GLN A 43 7.89 -2.36 -5.31
N ALA A 44 6.95 -1.46 -5.57
CA ALA A 44 5.54 -1.68 -5.27
C ALA A 44 4.97 -2.87 -6.05
N ARG A 45 5.29 -2.99 -7.35
CA ARG A 45 4.91 -4.14 -8.18
C ARG A 45 5.48 -5.45 -7.65
N GLN A 46 6.78 -5.47 -7.34
CA GLN A 46 7.43 -6.64 -6.77
C GLN A 46 6.79 -7.08 -5.45
N LEU A 47 6.55 -6.15 -4.52
CA LEU A 47 5.88 -6.47 -3.25
C LEU A 47 4.45 -6.96 -3.45
N ALA A 48 3.72 -6.35 -4.38
CA ALA A 48 2.37 -6.77 -4.70
C ALA A 48 2.35 -8.19 -5.28
N GLU A 49 3.27 -8.51 -6.20
CA GLU A 49 3.42 -9.85 -6.80
C GLU A 49 3.78 -10.89 -5.75
N GLN A 50 4.81 -10.63 -4.93
CA GLN A 50 5.20 -11.54 -3.86
C GLN A 50 4.06 -11.79 -2.87
N ALA A 51 3.32 -10.75 -2.48
CA ALA A 51 2.15 -10.89 -1.60
C ALA A 51 1.04 -11.74 -2.23
N ASP A 52 0.82 -11.59 -3.54
CA ASP A 52 -0.23 -12.31 -4.25
C ASP A 52 0.12 -13.78 -4.49
N ASP A 53 1.40 -14.08 -4.71
CA ASP A 53 1.88 -15.43 -5.01
C ASP A 53 2.14 -16.26 -3.75
N GLN A 54 2.56 -15.63 -2.64
CA GLN A 54 3.14 -16.33 -1.50
C GLN A 54 2.30 -16.27 -0.21
N ILE A 55 1.31 -15.38 -0.12
CA ILE A 55 0.47 -15.22 1.07
C ILE A 55 -0.96 -15.65 0.75
N ASP A 56 -1.52 -16.51 1.61
CA ASP A 56 -2.89 -16.97 1.48
C ASP A 56 -3.88 -15.78 1.41
N ALA A 57 -4.77 -15.80 0.43
CA ALA A 57 -5.70 -14.70 0.18
C ALA A 57 -6.62 -14.39 1.37
N GLN A 58 -6.87 -15.35 2.28
CA GLN A 58 -7.69 -15.16 3.49
C GLN A 58 -6.94 -14.45 4.62
N THR A 59 -5.61 -14.55 4.66
CA THR A 59 -4.77 -13.94 5.71
C THR A 59 -3.97 -12.74 5.22
N ARG A 60 -3.91 -12.53 3.90
CA ARG A 60 -3.20 -11.42 3.28
C ARG A 60 -3.84 -10.07 3.64
N PRO A 61 -3.09 -9.12 4.25
CA PRO A 61 -3.59 -7.78 4.52
C PRO A 61 -3.94 -7.04 3.23
N ARG A 62 -5.00 -6.22 3.26
CA ARG A 62 -5.35 -5.37 2.12
C ARG A 62 -4.34 -4.23 1.97
N ARG A 63 -3.97 -3.94 0.74
CA ARG A 63 -3.04 -2.86 0.37
C ARG A 63 -3.73 -1.50 0.34
N VAL A 64 -3.07 -0.47 0.89
CA VAL A 64 -3.46 0.94 0.78
C VAL A 64 -2.32 1.69 0.11
N ALA A 65 -2.60 2.45 -0.95
CA ALA A 65 -1.63 3.37 -1.53
C ALA A 65 -1.82 4.76 -0.90
N LEU A 66 -0.82 5.20 -0.14
CA LEU A 66 -0.77 6.57 0.39
C LEU A 66 -0.06 7.46 -0.62
N CYS A 67 -0.77 8.49 -1.08
CA CYS A 67 -0.24 9.47 -2.03
C CYS A 67 -0.34 10.87 -1.40
N VAL A 68 0.51 11.78 -1.85
CA VAL A 68 0.48 13.19 -1.45
C VAL A 68 0.50 14.01 -2.72
N ASP A 69 -0.64 14.62 -3.04
CA ASP A 69 -0.81 15.52 -4.19
C ASP A 69 -0.39 14.90 -5.54
N ALA A 70 -0.44 13.56 -5.66
CA ALA A 70 -0.15 12.86 -6.91
C ALA A 70 -1.15 13.28 -7.99
N SER A 71 -0.70 13.45 -9.23
CA SER A 71 -1.56 13.64 -10.41
C SER A 71 -2.34 12.38 -10.76
N ASP A 72 -3.34 12.49 -11.63
CA ASP A 72 -4.16 11.35 -12.04
C ASP A 72 -3.35 10.29 -12.81
N ASP A 73 -2.39 10.72 -13.63
CA ASP A 73 -1.47 9.83 -14.32
C ASP A 73 -0.58 9.06 -13.32
N GLU A 74 -0.05 9.76 -12.30
CA GLU A 74 0.72 9.11 -11.23
C GLU A 74 -0.14 8.13 -10.42
N LEU A 75 -1.41 8.48 -10.15
CA LEU A 75 -2.35 7.58 -9.47
C LEU A 75 -2.64 6.33 -10.31
N ALA A 76 -2.81 6.47 -11.63
CA ALA A 76 -3.02 5.34 -12.53
C ALA A 76 -1.82 4.38 -12.50
N ASP A 77 -0.60 4.92 -12.58
CA ASP A 77 0.64 4.15 -12.49
C ASP A 77 0.79 3.44 -11.13
N ILE A 78 0.45 4.13 -10.03
CA ILE A 78 0.46 3.58 -8.68
C ILE A 78 -0.57 2.44 -8.56
N ILE A 79 -1.77 2.60 -9.10
CA ILE A 79 -2.82 1.58 -9.06
C ILE A 79 -2.38 0.34 -9.80
N ASP A 80 -1.82 0.49 -11.01
CA ASP A 80 -1.34 -0.63 -11.82
C ASP A 80 -0.20 -1.39 -11.11
N ALA A 81 0.78 -0.66 -10.56
CA ALA A 81 1.91 -1.28 -9.88
C ALA A 81 1.52 -1.92 -8.53
N ALA A 82 0.89 -1.16 -7.64
CA ALA A 82 0.67 -1.56 -6.26
C ALA A 82 -0.59 -2.39 -6.05
N ARG A 83 -1.52 -2.37 -7.01
CA ARG A 83 -2.85 -3.02 -6.93
C ARG A 83 -3.52 -2.77 -5.56
N PRO A 84 -3.67 -1.48 -5.14
CA PRO A 84 -4.23 -1.14 -3.85
C PRO A 84 -5.73 -1.45 -3.80
N HIS A 85 -6.22 -1.74 -2.60
CA HIS A 85 -7.65 -1.89 -2.32
C HIS A 85 -8.28 -0.56 -1.86
N MET A 86 -7.43 0.43 -1.56
CA MET A 86 -7.83 1.76 -1.09
C MET A 86 -6.73 2.77 -1.44
N LEU A 87 -7.14 3.96 -1.85
CA LEU A 87 -6.26 5.12 -1.96
C LEU A 87 -6.40 5.96 -0.68
N GLN A 88 -5.28 6.41 -0.14
CA GLN A 88 -5.21 7.37 0.96
C GLN A 88 -4.56 8.65 0.42
N LEU A 89 -5.40 9.63 0.09
CA LEU A 89 -4.98 10.98 -0.27
C LEU A 89 -4.60 11.73 1.01
N HIS A 90 -3.36 12.19 1.09
CA HIS A 90 -2.76 12.70 2.33
C HIS A 90 -2.05 14.05 2.15
N GLY A 91 -2.34 14.74 1.06
CA GLY A 91 -1.91 16.09 0.76
C GLY A 91 -3.05 17.10 0.95
N SER A 92 -3.18 18.01 -0.01
CA SER A 92 -4.17 19.07 -0.06
C SER A 92 -5.26 18.79 -1.10
N GLU A 93 -5.51 17.52 -1.40
CA GLU A 93 -6.52 17.10 -2.37
C GLU A 93 -7.93 17.54 -1.95
N THR A 94 -8.75 17.95 -2.92
CA THR A 94 -10.15 18.32 -2.68
C THR A 94 -11.08 17.12 -2.85
N ALA A 95 -12.32 17.24 -2.38
CA ALA A 95 -13.31 16.15 -2.46
C ALA A 95 -13.78 15.83 -3.89
N GLU A 96 -13.57 16.75 -4.84
CA GLU A 96 -13.86 16.54 -6.26
C GLU A 96 -12.85 15.61 -6.94
N ARG A 97 -11.73 15.28 -6.26
CA ARG A 97 -10.74 14.29 -6.70
C ARG A 97 -11.13 12.88 -6.23
#